data_AF-A0A3D4WAR6-F1
#
_entry.id   AF-A0A3D4WAR6-F1
#
_cell.length_a   1.000
_cell.length_b   1.000
_cell.length_c   1.000
_cell.angle_alpha   90.00
_cell.angle_beta   90.00
_cell.angle_gamma   90.00
#
_symmetry.space_group_name_H-M   'P 1'
#
loop_
_entity.id
_entity.type
_entity.pdbx_description
1 polymer ?
#
loop_
_entity_poly.entity_id
_entity_poly.type
_entity_poly.pdbx_seq_one_letter_code
_entity_poly.pdbx_strand_id
1 'polypeptide(L)' 'VYEGFEPLRPEDIAEAVYYVASQPPHVNINDMLIMPAAQATAAIINRKSLSAE' A
#
# COMPACT_ATOMS: atom_id res chain seq x y z
N VAL A 1 10.72 -3.09 11.96
CA VAL A 1 10.51 -3.21 10.48
C VAL A 1 9.79 -2.00 9.91
N TYR A 2 8.67 -1.58 10.49
CA TYR A 2 7.85 -0.46 10.00
C TYR A 2 8.25 0.93 10.53
N GLU A 3 9.29 1.01 11.35
CA GLU A 3 9.74 2.29 11.90
C GLU A 3 10.20 3.25 10.79
N GLY A 4 9.87 4.53 10.98
CA GLY A 4 10.31 5.62 10.11
C GLY A 4 9.47 5.85 8.86
N PHE A 5 8.37 5.13 8.62
CA PHE A 5 7.45 5.43 7.52
C PHE A 5 6.02 4.99 7.84
N GLU A 6 5.06 5.40 7.02
CA GLU A 6 3.66 4.94 7.12
C GLU A 6 3.49 3.69 6.24
N PRO A 7 3.31 2.48 6.82
CA PRO A 7 3.03 1.27 6.05
C PRO A 7 1.55 1.22 5.63
N LEU A 8 1.23 0.28 4.74
CA LEU A 8 -0.16 -0.10 4.50
C LEU A 8 -0.74 -0.73 5.77
N ARG A 9 -1.99 -0.40 6.05
CA ARG A 9 -2.78 -0.96 7.14
C ARG A 9 -3.77 -1.99 6.59
N PRO A 10 -4.31 -2.87 7.44
CA PRO A 10 -5.31 -3.85 7.02
C PRO A 10 -6.51 -3.23 6.30
N GLU A 11 -6.91 -2.02 6.72
CA GLU A 11 -8.04 -1.29 6.16
C GLU A 11 -7.80 -0.89 4.70
N ASP A 12 -6.56 -0.52 4.34
CA ASP A 12 -6.20 -0.13 2.97
C ASP A 12 -6.39 -1.31 1.99
N ILE A 13 -6.05 -2.53 2.44
CA ILE A 13 -6.21 -3.74 1.65
C ILE A 13 -7.68 -4.16 1.58
N ALA A 14 -8.43 -4.01 2.67
CA ALA A 14 -9.86 -4.29 2.68
C ALA A 14 -10.62 -3.40 1.69
N GLU A 15 -10.28 -2.10 1.63
CA GLU A 15 -10.85 -1.15 0.67
C GLU A 15 -10.49 -1.51 -0.77
N ALA A 16 -9.24 -1.88 -1.04
CA ALA A 16 -8.83 -2.33 -2.37
C ALA A 16 -9.58 -3.58 -2.83
N VAL A 17 -9.76 -4.57 -1.95
CA VAL A 17 -10.57 -5.76 -2.24
C VAL A 17 -12.02 -5.39 -2.51
N TYR A 18 -12.60 -4.50 -1.69
CA TYR A 18 -13.96 -4.01 -1.90
C TYR A 18 -14.10 -3.30 -3.26
N TYR A 19 -13.13 -2.45 -3.61
CA TYR A 19 -13.10 -1.79 -4.92
C TYR A 19 -13.10 -2.81 -6.06
N VAL A 20 -12.26 -3.85 -6.00
CA VAL A 20 -12.21 -4.90 -7.03
C VAL A 20 -13.55 -5.65 -7.12
N ALA A 21 -14.14 -6.01 -5.99
CA ALA A 21 -15.41 -6.73 -5.94
C ALA A 21 -16.61 -5.87 -6.39
N SER A 22 -16.51 -4.54 -6.27
CA SER A 22 -17.59 -3.60 -6.58
C SER A 22 -17.71 -3.20 -8.06
N GLN A 23 -16.81 -3.70 -8.92
CA GLN A 23 -16.77 -3.28 -10.32
C GLN A 23 -18.02 -3.71 -11.11
N PRO A 24 -18.43 -2.95 -12.13
CA PRO A 24 -19.50 -3.35 -13.03
C PRO A 24 -19.20 -4.70 -13.72
N PRO A 25 -20.23 -5.47 -14.15
CA PRO A 25 -20.02 -6.81 -14.73
C PRO A 25 -19.12 -6.90 -15.97
N HIS A 26 -18.88 -5.78 -16.66
CA HIS A 26 -18.02 -5.72 -17.85
C HIS A 26 -16.57 -5.33 -17.54
N VAL A 27 -16.25 -5.06 -16.28
CA VAL A 27 -14.93 -4.64 -15.83
C VAL A 27 -14.24 -5.81 -15.14
N ASN A 28 -13.01 -6.09 -15.55
CA ASN A 28 -12.18 -7.11 -14.93
C ASN A 28 -10.81 -6.53 -14.56
N ILE A 29 -10.44 -6.64 -13.30
CA ILE A 29 -9.11 -6.25 -12.81
C ILE A 29 -8.26 -7.51 -12.73
N ASN A 30 -7.29 -7.63 -13.64
CA ASN A 30 -6.42 -8.81 -13.72
C ASN A 30 -5.37 -8.85 -12.60
N ASP A 31 -4.82 -7.67 -12.26
CA ASP A 31 -3.76 -7.53 -11.27
C ASP A 31 -3.86 -6.15 -10.61
N MET A 32 -3.46 -6.07 -9.34
CA MET A 32 -3.42 -4.84 -8.56
C MET A 32 -2.21 -4.88 -7.63
N LEU A 33 -1.22 -4.05 -7.93
CA LEU A 33 -0.05 -3.83 -7.09
C LEU A 33 -0.28 -2.62 -6.18
N ILE A 34 -0.18 -2.82 -4.87
CA ILE A 34 -0.35 -1.76 -3.86
C ILE A 34 0.89 -1.72 -2.99
N MET A 35 1.46 -0.53 -2.80
CA MET A 35 2.60 -0.30 -1.93
C MET A 35 2.38 0.99 -1.12
N PRO A 36 2.93 1.09 0.10
CA PRO A 36 2.96 2.37 0.79
C PRO A 36 3.67 3.42 -0.07
N ALA A 37 3.23 4.68 -0.06
CA ALA A 37 3.86 5.74 -0.86
C ALA A 37 5.36 5.93 -0.56
N ALA A 38 5.79 5.57 0.65
CA ALA A 38 7.19 5.60 1.06
C ALA A 38 8.03 4.43 0.47
N GLN A 39 7.42 3.47 -0.21
CA GLN A 39 8.06 2.28 -0.76
C GLN A 39 7.96 2.28 -2.30
N ALA A 40 9.10 2.42 -2.97
CA ALA A 40 9.15 2.43 -4.43
C ALA A 40 9.25 1.02 -5.03
N THR A 41 9.92 0.10 -4.33
CA THR A 41 10.08 -1.30 -4.71
C THR A 41 10.16 -2.18 -3.46
N ALA A 42 10.25 -3.51 -3.62
CA ALA A 42 10.47 -4.41 -2.48
C ALA A 42 11.76 -4.08 -1.68
N ALA A 43 12.76 -3.48 -2.32
CA ALA A 43 14.06 -3.19 -1.70
C ALA A 43 14.25 -1.71 -1.30
N ILE A 44 13.46 -0.79 -1.86
CA ILE A 44 13.65 0.67 -1.69
C ILE A 44 12.51 1.25 -0.86
N ILE A 45 12.83 1.67 0.37
CA ILE A 45 11.90 2.28 1.32
C ILE A 45 12.51 3.58 1.86
N ASN A 46 11.78 4.69 1.73
CA ASN A 46 12.13 5.98 2.31
C ASN A 46 11.68 6.05 3.78
N ARG A 47 12.63 5.96 4.71
CA ARG A 47 12.39 6.10 6.15
C ARG A 47 12.87 7.47 6.64
N LYS A 48 12.03 8.18 7.38
CA LYS A 48 12.44 9.33 8.19
C LYS A 48 13.39 8.82 9.27
N SER A 49 14.61 9.35 9.31
CA SER A 49 15.52 9.10 10.43
C SER A 49 14.94 9.75 11.68
N LEU A 50 14.86 9.02 12.78
CA LEU A 50 14.71 9.61 14.10
C LEU A 50 16.01 10.36 14.39
N SER A 51 16.09 11.64 14.04
CA SER A 51 17.12 12.51 14.60
C SER A 51 16.79 12.64 16.09
N ALA A 52 17.67 12.09 16.94
CA ALA A 52 17.63 12.34 18.37
C ALA A 52 17.76 13.86 18.61
N GLU A 53 16.85 14.41 19.40
CA GLU A 53 17.19 15.55 20.25
C GLU A 53 18.25 15.13 21.28
#